data_AF-A0A973P022-F1
#
_entry.id   AF-A0A973P022-F1
#
_cell.length_a   1.000
_cell.length_b   1.000
_cell.length_c   1.000
_cell.angle_alpha   90.00
_cell.angle_beta   90.00
_cell.angle_gamma   90.00
#
_symmetry.space_group_name_H-M   'P 1'
#
loop_
_entity.id
_entity.type
_entity.pdbx_description
1 polymer ?
#
loop_
_entity_poly.entity_id
_entity_poly.type
_entity_poly.pdbx_seq_one_letter_code
_entity_poly.pdbx_strand_id
1 'polypeptide(L)' 'MSNPEATVIRPGYLNTGHWTKDSWTSNGIRDKVGATHWPLTDLLHMLTDAGLVLERFAEGGAPTPITLSLRAKKPGR' A
#
# COMPACT_ATOMS: atom_id res chain seq x y z
N MET A 1 11.99 3.33 -28.80
CA MET A 1 10.79 2.46 -28.78
C MET A 1 10.51 2.07 -27.34
N SER A 2 9.27 2.21 -26.85
CA SER A 2 8.90 1.86 -25.47
C SER A 2 8.71 0.34 -25.35
N ASN A 3 9.28 -0.30 -24.32
CA ASN A 3 9.03 -1.72 -24.04
C ASN A 3 7.66 -1.84 -23.34
N PRO A 4 6.67 -2.53 -23.93
CA PRO A 4 5.34 -2.70 -23.31
C PRO A 4 5.37 -3.50 -22.00
N GLU A 5 6.41 -4.29 -21.76
CA GLU A 5 6.62 -5.05 -20.52
C GLU A 5 7.36 -4.26 -19.43
N ALA A 6 7.77 -3.01 -19.71
CA ALA A 6 8.50 -2.21 -18.74
C ALA A 6 7.55 -1.54 -17.72
N THR A 7 7.66 -1.93 -16.46
CA THR A 7 7.02 -1.23 -15.33
C THR A 7 7.72 0.11 -15.06
N VAL A 8 7.01 1.21 -15.28
CA VAL A 8 7.52 2.56 -14.98
C VAL A 8 7.33 2.87 -13.49
N ILE A 9 8.41 2.86 -12.72
CA ILE A 9 8.41 3.32 -11.32
C ILE A 9 8.53 4.85 -11.32
N ARG A 10 7.45 5.54 -10.93
CA ARG A 10 7.44 7.00 -10.80
C ARG A 10 7.91 7.43 -9.40
N PRO A 11 8.59 8.58 -9.25
CA PRO A 11 9.01 9.10 -7.94
C PRO A 11 7.86 9.34 -6.96
N GLY A 12 6.60 9.35 -7.43
CA GLY A 12 5.41 9.58 -6.61
C GLY A 12 5.27 8.62 -5.43
N TYR A 13 5.92 7.45 -5.44
CA TYR A 13 5.99 6.57 -4.29
C TYR A 13 6.67 7.22 -3.06
N LEU A 14 7.61 8.13 -3.28
CA LEU A 14 8.30 8.86 -2.21
C LEU A 14 7.54 10.13 -1.76
N ASN A 15 6.46 10.50 -2.44
CA ASN A 15 5.66 11.69 -2.11
C ASN A 15 4.65 11.39 -0.99
N THR A 16 5.16 11.24 0.23
CA THR A 16 4.42 10.83 1.42
C THR A 16 3.46 11.91 1.95
N GLY A 17 2.33 11.50 2.53
CA GLY A 17 1.44 12.39 3.28
C GLY A 17 0.57 13.29 2.41
N HIS A 18 0.71 13.20 1.08
CA HIS A 18 -0.11 13.95 0.13
C HIS A 18 -1.50 13.29 0.01
N TRP A 19 -2.53 14.01 0.44
CA TRP A 19 -3.93 13.64 0.21
C TRP A 19 -4.31 13.95 -1.24
N THR A 20 -4.92 13.00 -1.96
CA THR A 20 -5.39 13.20 -3.33
C THR A 20 -6.67 12.42 -3.62
N LYS A 21 -7.49 12.93 -4.52
CA LYS A 21 -8.61 12.19 -5.16
C LYS A 21 -8.21 11.49 -6.45
N ASP A 22 -6.99 11.73 -6.96
CA ASP A 22 -6.52 11.10 -8.18
C ASP A 22 -6.63 9.58 -8.08
N SER A 23 -7.44 9.01 -8.96
CA SER A 23 -7.79 7.60 -8.96
C SER A 23 -7.76 7.11 -10.40
N TRP A 24 -7.33 5.86 -10.58
CA TRP A 24 -7.36 5.21 -11.89
C TRP A 24 -8.79 4.80 -12.31
N THR A 25 -9.76 4.99 -11.43
CA THR A 25 -11.19 4.71 -11.65
C THR A 25 -12.07 5.73 -10.92
N SER A 26 -13.17 6.15 -11.56
CA SER A 26 -14.21 7.00 -10.97
C SER A 26 -15.20 6.24 -10.08
N ASN A 27 -15.14 4.90 -10.09
CA ASN A 27 -16.02 4.07 -9.25
C ASN A 27 -15.43 3.82 -7.86
N GLY A 28 -14.15 4.13 -7.66
CA GLY A 28 -13.42 3.84 -6.43
C GLY A 28 -13.72 4.79 -5.28
N ILE A 29 -13.53 4.32 -4.04
CA ILE A 29 -13.66 5.14 -2.83
C ILE A 29 -12.67 6.32 -2.86
N ARG A 30 -11.46 6.12 -3.39
CA ARG A 30 -10.43 7.17 -3.49
C ARG A 30 -10.89 8.39 -4.29
N ASP A 31 -11.62 8.19 -5.38
CA ASP A 31 -12.16 9.30 -6.17
C ASP A 31 -13.22 10.11 -5.37
N LYS A 32 -13.98 9.41 -4.52
CA LYS A 32 -15.07 10.02 -3.75
C LYS A 32 -14.56 10.78 -2.53
N VAL A 33 -13.75 10.13 -1.70
CA VAL A 33 -13.33 10.66 -0.39
C VAL A 33 -11.84 10.99 -0.27
N GLY A 34 -11.07 10.74 -1.33
CA GLY A 34 -9.62 10.89 -1.33
C GLY A 34 -8.89 9.73 -0.66
N ALA A 35 -7.57 9.75 -0.79
CA ALA A 35 -6.67 8.88 -0.05
C ALA A 35 -5.35 9.62 0.21
N THR A 36 -4.70 9.29 1.32
CA THR A 36 -3.33 9.73 1.60
C THR A 36 -2.36 8.65 1.13
N HIS A 37 -1.36 9.05 0.36
CA HIS A 37 -0.27 8.14 -0.02
C HIS A 37 0.70 7.96 1.14
N TRP A 38 0.95 6.71 1.50
CA TRP A 38 1.96 6.31 2.48
C TRP A 38 2.91 5.30 1.83
N PRO A 39 4.23 5.52 1.91
CA PRO A 39 5.22 4.50 1.60
C PRO A 39 4.95 3.23 2.40
N LEU A 40 5.26 2.08 1.80
CA LEU A 40 5.14 0.79 2.46
C LEU A 40 5.96 0.74 3.75
N THR A 41 7.16 1.34 3.75
CA THR A 41 8.02 1.41 4.94
C THR A 41 7.30 2.09 6.10
N ASP A 42 6.62 3.21 5.85
CA ASP A 42 5.90 3.94 6.89
C ASP A 42 4.71 3.11 7.41
N LEU A 43 3.96 2.46 6.50
CA LEU A 43 2.86 1.56 6.88
C LEU A 43 3.33 0.37 7.73
N LEU A 44 4.50 -0.20 7.41
CA LEU A 44 5.08 -1.32 8.17
C LEU A 44 5.59 -0.86 9.54
N HIS A 45 6.21 0.33 9.61
CA HIS A 45 6.62 0.91 10.89
C HIS A 45 5.43 1.21 11.81
N MET A 46 4.28 1.65 11.27
CA MET A 46 3.08 1.84 12.10
C MET A 46 2.68 0.58 12.88
N LEU A 47 2.93 -0.63 12.32
CA LEU A 47 2.66 -1.88 13.01
C LEU A 47 3.62 -2.12 14.17
N THR A 48 4.92 -1.90 13.95
CA THR A 48 5.94 -2.07 14.99
C THR A 48 5.82 -1.01 16.08
N ASP A 49 5.50 0.22 15.71
CA ASP A 49 5.28 1.34 16.63
C ASP A 49 4.03 1.10 17.50
N ALA A 50 3.01 0.42 16.95
CA ALA A 50 1.85 -0.04 17.71
C ALA A 50 2.15 -1.22 18.66
N GLY A 51 3.39 -1.73 18.66
CA GLY A 51 3.83 -2.87 19.46
C GLY A 51 3.31 -4.21 18.95
N LEU A 52 2.97 -4.31 17.67
CA LEU A 52 2.55 -5.57 17.05
C LEU A 52 3.77 -6.40 16.65
N VAL A 53 3.65 -7.71 16.85
CA VAL A 53 4.59 -8.72 16.37
C VAL A 53 4.00 -9.37 15.13
N LEU A 54 4.70 -9.25 14.00
CA LEU A 54 4.30 -9.84 12.73
C LEU A 54 4.55 -11.36 12.76
N GLU A 55 3.53 -12.15 12.43
CA GLU A 55 3.58 -13.62 12.48
C GLU A 55 3.57 -14.26 11.09
N ARG A 56 2.84 -13.67 10.13
CA ARG A 56 2.71 -14.23 8.79
C ARG A 56 2.40 -13.14 7.76
N PHE A 57 2.88 -13.36 6.54
CA PHE A 57 2.59 -12.55 5.36
C PHE A 57 1.91 -13.40 4.28
N ALA A 58 1.08 -12.77 3.47
CA ALA A 58 0.46 -13.38 2.29
C ALA A 58 0.22 -12.31 1.23
N GLU A 59 0.22 -12.72 -0.02
CA GLU A 59 -0.15 -11.89 -1.16
C GLU A 59 -1.45 -12.39 -1.78
N GLY A 60 -2.23 -11.49 -2.37
CA GLY A 60 -3.46 -11.81 -3.06
C GLY A 60 -3.63 -11.05 -4.37
N GLY A 61 -4.43 -11.64 -5.27
CA GLY A 61 -4.63 -11.14 -6.64
C GLY A 61 -3.75 -11.87 -7.66
N ALA A 62 -4.18 -11.84 -8.93
CA ALA A 62 -3.48 -12.43 -10.06
C ALA A 62 -3.82 -11.64 -11.34
N PRO A 63 -2.93 -11.61 -12.36
CA PRO A 63 -1.61 -12.24 -12.41
C PRO A 63 -0.54 -11.51 -11.57
N THR A 64 -0.78 -10.24 -11.24
CA THR A 64 0.08 -9.43 -10.37
C THR A 64 -0.60 -9.25 -9.01
N PRO A 65 0.10 -9.46 -7.88
CA PRO A 65 -0.45 -9.19 -6.57
C PRO A 65 -0.91 -7.74 -6.42
N ILE A 66 -2.11 -7.56 -5.88
CA ILE A 66 -2.68 -6.24 -5.58
C ILE A 66 -2.92 -6.04 -4.08
N THR A 67 -2.74 -7.09 -3.27
CA THR A 67 -2.86 -7.01 -1.82
C THR A 67 -1.65 -7.62 -1.14
N LEU A 68 -1.17 -6.93 -0.10
CA LEU A 68 -0.27 -7.47 0.92
C LEU A 68 -1.08 -7.64 2.20
N SER A 69 -1.23 -8.89 2.63
CA SER A 69 -1.93 -9.27 3.85
C SER A 69 -0.94 -9.71 4.91
N LEU A 70 -1.23 -9.40 6.17
CA LEU A 70 -0.40 -9.79 7.30
C LEU A 70 -1.25 -10.24 8.48
N ARG A 71 -0.69 -11.17 9.26
CA ARG A 71 -1.16 -11.52 10.59
C ARG A 71 -0.17 -10.97 11.60
N ALA A 72 -0.67 -10.24 12.58
CA ALA A 72 0.14 -9.72 13.68
C ALA A 72 -0.60 -9.89 15.01
N LYS A 73 0.16 -10.00 16.10
CA LYS A 73 -0.38 -10.06 17.46
C LYS A 73 0.21 -8.97 18.33
N LYS A 74 -0.55 -8.50 19.32
CA LYS A 74 0.00 -7.69 20.40
C LYS A 74 0.41 -8.62 21.53
N PRO A 75 1.66 -8.61 22.01
CA PRO A 75 2.07 -9.42 23.15
C PRO A 75 1.17 -9.15 24.37
N GLY A 76 0.67 -10.21 25.02
CA GLY A 76 -0.15 -10.11 26.24
C GLY A 76 -1.64 -9.81 26.02
N ARG A 77 -2.17 -9.92 24.79
CA ARG A 77 -3.61 -9.84 24.49
C ARG A 77 -4.05 -11.03 23.63
#